data_AF-A0A1J5AD16-F1
#
_entry.id   AF-A0A1J5AD16-F1
#
_cell.length_a   1.000
_cell.length_b   1.000
_cell.length_c   1.000
_cell.angle_alpha   90.00
_cell.angle_beta   90.00
_cell.angle_gamma   90.00
#
_symmetry.space_group_name_H-M   'P 1'
#
loop_
_entity.id
_entity.type
_entity.pdbx_description
1 polymer ?
#
loop_
_entity_poly.entity_id
_entity_poly.type
_entity_poly.pdbx_seq_one_letter_code
_entity_poly.pdbx_strand_id
1 'polypeptide(L)'
;MIAPWWHKAGIAAALLFKPALLEELFFRVLLLPMPGPAASRRQIVLWAGVSLATFVAWHPINGWLFRPAALPLFANPVFLVLAGLLGTACTATYLTSRSVWPATIIHWLAVSVWILCLGGQQALSGPVS
;
A
#
# COMPACT_ATOMS: atom_id res chain seq x y z
N MET A 1 -27.31 -11.68 -5.22
CA MET A 1 -26.59 -12.67 -6.05
C MET A 1 -25.14 -12.73 -5.59
N ILE A 2 -24.58 -13.92 -5.38
CA ILE A 2 -23.16 -14.08 -5.04
C ILE A 2 -22.35 -13.81 -6.31
N ALA A 3 -21.41 -12.86 -6.25
CA ALA A 3 -20.52 -12.60 -7.37
C ALA A 3 -19.68 -13.85 -7.68
N PRO A 4 -19.51 -14.23 -8.97
CA PRO A 4 -18.72 -15.40 -9.32
C PRO A 4 -17.25 -15.30 -8.88
N TRP A 5 -16.59 -16.44 -8.69
CA TRP A 5 -15.19 -16.49 -8.22
C TRP A 5 -14.21 -15.79 -9.18
N TRP A 6 -14.47 -15.81 -10.49
CA TRP A 6 -13.63 -15.13 -11.48
C TRP A 6 -13.66 -13.61 -11.35
N HIS A 7 -14.77 -13.04 -10.87
CA HIS A 7 -14.85 -11.60 -10.60
C HIS A 7 -13.91 -11.20 -9.46
N LYS A 8 -13.91 -11.98 -8.37
CA LYS A 8 -12.99 -11.77 -7.25
C LYS A 8 -11.52 -11.97 -7.67
N ALA A 9 -11.25 -12.97 -8.51
CA ALA A 9 -9.92 -13.21 -9.06
C ALA A 9 -9.44 -12.04 -9.93
N GLY A 10 -10.31 -11.48 -10.78
CA GLY A 10 -10.01 -10.30 -11.59
C GLY A 10 -9.69 -9.07 -10.74
N ILE A 11 -10.44 -8.84 -9.65
CA ILE A 11 -10.14 -7.75 -8.71
C ILE A 11 -8.79 -7.98 -8.03
N ALA A 12 -8.52 -9.19 -7.52
CA ALA A 12 -7.23 -9.51 -6.90
C ALA A 12 -6.07 -9.27 -7.88
N ALA A 13 -6.20 -9.71 -9.13
CA ALA A 13 -5.20 -9.46 -10.17
C ALA A 13 -4.98 -7.96 -10.41
N ALA A 14 -6.06 -7.16 -10.50
CA ALA A 14 -5.94 -5.72 -10.64
C ALA A 14 -5.23 -5.07 -9.44
N LEU A 15 -5.54 -5.51 -8.21
CA LEU A 15 -4.92 -5.03 -6.97
C LEU A 15 -3.42 -5.34 -6.89
N LEU A 16 -2.97 -6.43 -7.52
CA LEU A 16 -1.54 -6.76 -7.62
C LEU A 16 -0.77 -5.71 -8.41
N PHE A 17 -1.35 -5.22 -9.51
CA PHE A 17 -0.73 -4.16 -10.31
C PHE A 17 -0.93 -2.79 -9.67
N LYS A 18 -2.16 -2.46 -9.26
CA LYS A 18 -2.52 -1.20 -8.62
C LYS A 18 -3.52 -1.44 -7.46
N PRO A 19 -3.14 -1.19 -6.20
CA PRO A 19 -1.99 -0.37 -5.80
C PRO A 19 -0.65 -1.12 -5.69
N ALA A 20 -0.63 -2.43 -5.43
CA ALA A 20 0.52 -3.08 -4.79
C ALA A 20 1.86 -2.89 -5.53
N LEU A 21 2.00 -3.35 -6.78
CA LEU A 21 3.27 -3.27 -7.50
C LEU A 21 3.69 -1.82 -7.77
N LEU A 22 2.79 -0.97 -8.25
CA LEU A 22 3.12 0.42 -8.58
C LEU A 22 3.57 1.22 -7.36
N GLU A 23 2.88 1.06 -6.23
CA GLU A 23 3.27 1.75 -5.01
C GLU A 23 4.59 1.21 -4.46
N GLU A 24 4.82 -0.10 -4.45
CA GLU A 24 6.10 -0.64 -3.99
C GLU A 24 7.27 -0.23 -4.90
N LEU A 25 7.09 -0.17 -6.22
CA LEU A 25 8.11 0.38 -7.12
C LEU A 25 8.43 1.84 -6.79
N PHE A 26 7.43 2.67 -6.52
CA PHE A 26 7.67 4.07 -6.19
C PHE A 26 8.30 4.24 -4.80
N PHE A 27 7.67 3.72 -3.76
CA PHE A 27 8.10 3.99 -2.39
C PHE A 27 9.35 3.19 -1.99
N ARG A 28 9.54 1.96 -2.50
CA ARG A 28 10.65 1.08 -2.06
C ARG A 28 11.77 1.02 -3.07
N VAL A 29 11.50 1.09 -4.38
CA VAL A 29 12.58 1.06 -5.37
C VAL A 29 13.09 2.46 -5.70
N LEU A 30 12.19 3.44 -5.93
CA LEU A 30 12.61 4.79 -6.33
C LEU A 30 13.09 5.64 -5.14
N LEU A 31 12.38 5.62 -4.01
CA LEU A 31 12.69 6.51 -2.87
C LEU A 31 13.69 5.94 -1.85
N LEU A 32 13.79 4.61 -1.73
CA LEU A 32 14.58 3.97 -0.68
C LEU A 32 15.90 3.45 -1.27
N PRO A 33 17.08 3.98 -0.87
CA PRO A 33 18.35 3.50 -1.37
C PRO A 33 18.61 2.07 -0.92
N MET A 34 19.18 1.25 -1.81
CA MET A 34 19.53 -0.13 -1.51
C MET A 34 20.72 -0.19 -0.53
N PRO A 35 20.70 -1.07 0.48
CA PRO A 35 21.85 -1.29 1.35
C PRO A 35 23.07 -1.77 0.58
N GLY A 36 24.16 -1.01 0.61
CA GLY A 36 25.40 -1.32 -0.10
C GLY A 36 26.45 -0.22 0.08
N PRO A 37 27.60 -0.30 -0.63
CA PRO A 37 28.68 0.69 -0.52
C PRO A 37 28.23 2.12 -0.80
N ALA A 38 27.14 2.29 -1.56
CA ALA A 38 26.59 3.58 -1.96
C ALA A 38 25.77 4.29 -0.86
N ALA A 39 25.33 3.59 0.20
CA ALA A 39 24.45 4.16 1.22
C ALA A 39 24.79 3.70 2.63
N SER A 40 25.08 4.66 3.52
CA SER A 40 25.29 4.41 4.94
C SER A 40 24.00 3.98 5.64
N ARG A 41 24.12 3.29 6.78
CA ARG A 41 22.97 2.92 7.63
C ARG A 41 22.11 4.13 8.00
N ARG A 42 22.72 5.29 8.27
CA ARG A 42 21.99 6.53 8.59
C ARG A 42 21.14 7.01 7.40
N GLN A 43 21.67 6.94 6.19
CA GLN A 43 20.91 7.29 4.98
C GLN A 43 19.75 6.33 4.76
N ILE A 44 19.95 5.02 4.97
CA ILE A 44 18.88 4.02 4.85
C ILE A 44 17.76 4.31 5.85
N VAL A 45 18.08 4.58 7.12
CA VAL A 45 17.06 4.89 8.14
C VAL A 45 16.30 6.18 7.80
N LEU A 46 17.02 7.24 7.39
CA LEU A 46 16.42 8.50 6.99
C LEU A 46 15.44 8.30 5.82
N TRP A 47 15.89 7.65 4.75
CA TRP A 47 15.06 7.42 3.57
C TRP A 47 13.94 6.41 3.80
N ALA A 48 14.11 5.44 4.72
CA ALA A 48 13.01 4.59 5.17
C ALA A 48 11.91 5.42 5.85
N GLY A 49 12.29 6.39 6.68
CA GLY A 49 11.36 7.34 7.29
C GLY A 49 10.65 8.21 6.26
N VAL A 50 11.39 8.77 5.28
CA VAL A 50 10.81 9.57 4.20
C VAL A 50 9.85 8.75 3.32
N SER A 51 10.27 7.55 2.91
CA SER A 51 9.46 6.61 2.13
C SER A 51 8.16 6.25 2.87
N LEU A 52 8.25 5.95 4.17
CA LEU A 52 7.08 5.63 4.98
C LEU A 52 6.14 6.83 5.15
N ALA A 53 6.68 8.01 5.47
CA ALA A 53 5.88 9.21 5.65
C ALA A 53 5.15 9.61 4.36
N THR A 54 5.84 9.54 3.22
CA THR A 54 5.24 9.81 1.90
C THR A 54 4.22 8.73 1.51
N PHE A 55 4.46 7.46 1.80
CA PHE A 55 3.49 6.38 1.60
C PHE A 55 2.21 6.61 2.42
N VAL A 56 2.31 6.96 3.70
CA VAL A 56 1.14 7.24 4.53
C VAL A 56 0.40 8.49 4.02
N ALA A 57 1.12 9.58 3.72
CA ALA A 57 0.54 10.81 3.20
C ALA A 57 -0.09 10.64 1.79
N TRP A 58 0.39 9.68 1.01
CA TRP A 58 -0.16 9.37 -0.31
C TRP A 58 -1.63 8.93 -0.22
N HIS A 59 -2.07 8.33 0.89
CA HIS A 59 -3.44 7.85 1.02
C HIS A 59 -4.49 9.00 1.01
N PRO A 60 -4.43 10.01 1.89
CA PRO A 60 -5.36 11.13 1.82
C PRO A 60 -5.19 11.94 0.53
N ILE A 61 -3.97 12.05 -0.02
CA ILE A 61 -3.73 12.68 -1.33
C ILE A 61 -4.45 11.93 -2.46
N ASN A 62 -4.36 10.60 -2.48
CA ASN A 62 -5.02 9.73 -3.44
C ASN A 62 -6.55 9.81 -3.28
N GLY A 63 -7.04 9.89 -2.04
CA GLY A 63 -8.45 10.16 -1.74
C GLY A 63 -8.89 11.49 -2.32
N TRP A 64 -8.14 12.55 -2.11
CA TRP A 64 -8.47 13.88 -2.61
C TRP A 64 -8.43 13.96 -4.15
N LEU A 65 -7.42 13.37 -4.80
CA LEU A 65 -7.21 13.49 -6.24
C LEU A 65 -8.04 12.52 -7.08
N PHE A 66 -8.21 11.27 -6.62
CA PHE A 66 -8.74 10.19 -7.44
C PHE A 66 -9.99 9.52 -6.87
N ARG A 67 -10.25 9.64 -5.55
CA ARG A 67 -11.42 9.06 -4.90
C ARG A 67 -12.04 9.97 -3.82
N PRO A 68 -12.56 11.17 -4.18
CA PRO A 68 -13.04 12.13 -3.17
C PRO A 68 -14.10 11.56 -2.21
N ALA A 69 -14.96 10.65 -2.69
CA ALA A 69 -15.96 9.97 -1.87
C ALA A 69 -15.36 9.06 -0.77
N ALA A 70 -14.15 8.55 -0.98
CA ALA A 70 -13.42 7.72 -0.01
C ALA A 70 -12.41 8.52 0.83
N LEU A 71 -12.32 9.85 0.65
CA LEU A 71 -11.40 10.70 1.42
C LEU A 71 -11.59 10.57 2.94
N PRO A 72 -12.81 10.53 3.51
CA PRO A 72 -12.98 10.35 4.96
C PRO A 72 -12.35 9.05 5.47
N LEU A 73 -12.35 7.99 4.67
CA LEU A 73 -11.68 6.72 4.99
C LEU A 73 -10.16 6.87 4.89
N PHE A 74 -9.65 7.43 3.80
CA PHE A 74 -8.20 7.55 3.59
C PHE A 74 -7.52 8.59 4.49
N ALA A 75 -8.27 9.55 5.05
CA ALA A 75 -7.81 10.47 6.07
C ALA A 75 -8.06 9.95 7.50
N ASN A 76 -8.71 8.79 7.67
CA ASN A 76 -9.01 8.24 8.99
C ASN A 76 -7.70 7.84 9.71
N PRO A 77 -7.46 8.28 10.95
CA PRO A 77 -6.23 7.95 11.67
C PRO A 77 -5.97 6.45 11.84
N VAL A 78 -7.02 5.64 12.06
CA VAL A 78 -6.90 4.18 12.18
C VAL A 78 -6.45 3.57 10.86
N PHE A 79 -7.05 4.01 9.75
CA PHE A 79 -6.64 3.58 8.41
C PHE A 79 -5.17 3.95 8.14
N LEU A 80 -4.74 5.17 8.49
CA LEU A 80 -3.37 5.63 8.31
C LEU A 80 -2.36 4.87 9.17
N VAL A 81 -2.73 4.50 10.40
CA VAL A 81 -1.88 3.63 11.24
C VAL A 81 -1.75 2.24 10.61
N LEU A 82 -2.82 1.64 10.12
CA LEU A 82 -2.78 0.33 9.45
C LEU A 82 -1.96 0.39 8.16
N ALA A 83 -2.12 1.44 7.36
CA ALA A 83 -1.27 1.69 6.20
C ALA A 83 0.19 1.85 6.62
N GLY A 84 0.47 2.62 7.67
CA GLY A 84 1.83 2.78 8.21
C GLY A 84 2.46 1.45 8.65
N LEU A 85 1.69 0.57 9.31
CA LEU A 85 2.15 -0.77 9.69
C LEU A 85 2.46 -1.64 8.47
N LEU A 86 1.57 -1.66 7.48
CA LEU A 86 1.80 -2.36 6.22
C LEU A 86 3.05 -1.83 5.52
N GLY A 87 3.17 -0.50 5.39
CA GLY A 87 4.32 0.15 4.78
C GLY A 87 5.63 -0.13 5.51
N THR A 88 5.60 -0.24 6.84
CA THR A 88 6.76 -0.63 7.66
C THR A 88 7.15 -2.09 7.38
N ALA A 89 6.18 -3.01 7.33
CA ALA A 89 6.42 -4.41 7.01
C ALA A 89 6.99 -4.58 5.60
N CYS A 90 6.44 -3.88 4.60
CA CYS A 90 6.96 -3.85 3.23
C CYS A 90 8.40 -3.32 3.17
N THR A 91 8.69 -2.20 3.85
CA THR A 91 10.04 -1.63 3.91
C THR A 91 11.05 -2.60 4.56
N ALA A 92 10.70 -3.22 5.69
CA ALA A 92 11.57 -4.20 6.33
C ALA A 92 11.83 -5.42 5.43
N THR A 93 10.78 -5.92 4.76
CA THR A 93 10.87 -7.06 3.85
C THR A 93 11.70 -6.72 2.61
N TYR A 94 11.55 -5.53 2.04
CA TYR A 94 12.34 -5.07 0.91
C TYR A 94 13.83 -4.96 1.26
N LEU A 95 14.17 -4.33 2.39
CA LEU A 95 15.56 -4.13 2.80
C LEU A 95 16.27 -5.45 3.14
N THR A 96 15.54 -6.44 3.66
CA THR A 96 16.09 -7.76 3.98
C THR A 96 16.19 -8.67 2.76
N SER A 97 15.16 -8.72 1.92
CA SER A 97 15.14 -9.59 0.73
C SER A 97 15.89 -9.02 -0.47
N ARG A 98 16.11 -7.70 -0.51
CA ARG A 98 16.63 -6.94 -1.67
C ARG A 98 15.81 -7.17 -2.95
N SER A 99 14.54 -7.50 -2.79
CA SER A 99 13.60 -7.77 -3.88
C SER A 99 12.29 -7.05 -3.62
N VAL A 100 11.69 -6.49 -4.68
CA VAL A 100 10.39 -5.83 -4.58
C VAL A 100 9.26 -6.86 -4.40
N TRP A 101 9.44 -8.08 -4.89
CA TRP A 101 8.37 -9.08 -4.96
C TRP A 101 7.81 -9.49 -3.58
N PRO A 102 8.62 -9.78 -2.56
CA PRO A 102 8.09 -10.10 -1.23
C PRO A 102 7.23 -8.97 -0.64
N ALA A 103 7.68 -7.71 -0.76
CA ALA A 103 6.91 -6.55 -0.31
C ALA A 103 5.61 -6.39 -1.11
N THR A 104 5.68 -6.53 -2.44
CA THR A 104 4.50 -6.48 -3.32
C THR A 104 3.48 -7.55 -2.97
N ILE A 105 3.90 -8.78 -2.67
CA ILE A 105 2.99 -9.87 -2.28
C ILE A 105 2.33 -9.58 -0.93
N ILE A 106 3.09 -9.10 0.06
CA ILE A 106 2.54 -8.74 1.39
C ILE A 106 1.49 -7.62 1.24
N HIS A 107 1.83 -6.56 0.51
CA HIS A 107 0.92 -5.47 0.21
C HIS A 107 -0.34 -5.98 -0.51
N TRP A 108 -0.15 -6.73 -1.59
CA TRP A 108 -1.23 -7.30 -2.39
C TRP A 108 -2.18 -8.16 -1.56
N LEU A 109 -1.66 -9.05 -0.72
CA LEU A 109 -2.47 -9.91 0.15
C LEU A 109 -3.27 -9.09 1.16
N ALA A 110 -2.63 -8.11 1.83
CA ALA A 110 -3.29 -7.26 2.81
C ALA A 110 -4.48 -6.51 2.17
N VAL A 111 -4.25 -5.85 1.03
CA VAL A 111 -5.31 -5.11 0.33
C VAL A 111 -6.36 -6.03 -0.27
N SER A 112 -5.98 -7.17 -0.86
CA SER A 112 -6.94 -8.13 -1.44
C SER A 112 -7.85 -8.74 -0.38
N VAL A 113 -7.30 -9.15 0.77
CA VAL A 113 -8.10 -9.67 1.89
C VAL A 113 -9.04 -8.59 2.41
N TRP A 114 -8.56 -7.36 2.58
CA TRP A 114 -9.41 -6.26 3.02
C TRP A 114 -10.57 -5.98 2.05
N ILE A 115 -10.26 -5.82 0.77
CA ILE A 115 -11.24 -5.49 -0.28
C ILE A 115 -12.26 -6.63 -0.48
N LEU A 116 -11.80 -7.88 -0.55
CA LEU A 116 -12.65 -9.01 -0.94
C LEU A 116 -13.36 -9.70 0.22
N CYS A 117 -12.84 -9.58 1.44
CA CYS A 117 -13.31 -10.36 2.59
C CYS A 117 -13.71 -9.51 3.81
N LEU A 118 -13.11 -8.33 4.01
CA LEU A 118 -13.29 -7.54 5.25
C LEU A 118 -14.05 -6.22 5.05
N GLY A 119 -14.86 -6.13 4.00
CA GLY A 119 -15.74 -4.99 3.78
C GLY A 119 -15.12 -3.78 3.09
N GLY A 120 -13.89 -3.90 2.56
CA GLY A 120 -13.19 -2.79 1.92
C GLY A 120 -13.90 -2.23 0.68
N GLN A 121 -14.64 -3.06 -0.07
CA GLN A 121 -15.46 -2.56 -1.19
C GLN A 121 -16.54 -1.59 -0.72
N GLN A 122 -17.29 -1.93 0.33
CA GLN A 122 -18.34 -1.07 0.86
C GLN A 122 -17.75 0.22 1.42
N ALA A 123 -16.61 0.13 2.10
CA ALA A 123 -15.92 1.30 2.64
C ALA A 123 -15.46 2.28 1.55
N LEU A 124 -15.06 1.78 0.37
CA LEU A 124 -14.64 2.61 -0.76
C LEU A 124 -15.80 3.26 -1.53
N SER A 125 -17.03 2.76 -1.39
CA SER A 125 -18.22 3.30 -2.06
C SER A 125 -18.74 4.61 -1.42
N GLY A 126 -18.19 5.00 -0.26
CA GLY A 126 -18.68 6.15 0.52
C GLY A 126 -19.98 5.84 1.27
N PRO A 127 -20.48 6.76 2.11
CA PRO A 127 -21.80 6.62 2.72
C PRO A 127 -22.87 6.49 1.63
N VAL A 128 -23.75 5.51 1.76
CA VAL A 128 -24.98 5.46 0.94
C VAL A 128 -25.84 6.62 1.43
N SER A 129 -25.93 7.69 0.63
CA SER A 129 -26.89 8.79 0.85
C SER A 129 -28.32 8.30 0.65
#